data_AF-X2JD36-F1
#
_entry.id   AF-X2JD36-F1
#
_cell.length_a   1.000
_cell.length_b   1.000
_cell.length_c   1.000
_cell.angle_alpha   90.00
_cell.angle_beta   90.00
_cell.angle_gamma   90.00
#
_symmetry.space_group_name_H-M   'P 1'
#
loop_
_entity.id
_entity.type
_entity.pdbx_description
1 polymer ?
#
loop_
_entity_poly.entity_id
_entity_poly.type
_entity_poly.pdbx_seq_one_letter_code
_entity_poly.pdbx_strand_id
1 'polypeptide(L)'
;PPQKTTQDANSFINSIKALNSNKFPAKVPLKIDHNLLFTVGLGINSCPSCKAGNGSRVVASVNNVTFVMPTTALLQAHFFNKSGVFTTDFPGNPPTAFNYSGGPPANASLASTSGTRLYRLA
;
A
#
# COMPACT_ATOMS: atom_id res chain seq x y z
N PRO A 1 2.26 -26.03 -0.36
CA PRO A 1 3.55 -25.48 0.12
C PRO A 1 4.10 -26.28 1.31
N PRO A 2 5.40 -26.64 1.35
CA PRO A 2 5.98 -27.31 2.50
C PRO A 2 5.89 -26.40 3.73
N GLN A 3 5.23 -26.86 4.78
CA GLN A 3 4.76 -26.02 5.90
C GLN A 3 5.84 -25.70 6.96
N LYS A 4 7.14 -25.98 6.72
CA LYS A 4 8.19 -25.93 7.75
C LYS A 4 9.54 -25.39 7.26
N THR A 5 9.55 -24.33 6.45
CA THR A 5 10.79 -23.69 5.97
C THR A 5 11.06 -22.33 6.64
N THR A 6 10.45 -22.06 7.81
CA THR A 6 10.63 -20.79 8.54
C THR A 6 12.10 -20.49 8.81
N GLN A 7 12.90 -21.51 9.13
CA GLN A 7 14.33 -21.34 9.37
C GLN A 7 15.09 -20.93 8.10
N ASP A 8 14.78 -21.51 6.95
CA ASP A 8 15.40 -21.16 5.67
C ASP A 8 14.99 -19.74 5.24
N ALA A 9 13.70 -19.41 5.36
CA ALA A 9 13.18 -18.08 5.07
C ALA A 9 13.85 -17.01 5.96
N ASN A 10 13.98 -17.29 7.27
CA ASN A 10 14.67 -16.40 8.19
C ASN A 10 16.17 -16.28 7.86
N SER A 11 16.82 -17.38 7.48
CA SER A 11 18.23 -17.37 7.09
C SER A 11 18.46 -16.50 5.86
N PHE A 12 17.60 -16.64 4.85
CA PHE A 12 17.60 -15.79 3.66
C PHE A 12 17.36 -14.32 4.01
N ILE A 13 16.29 -14.00 4.76
CA ILE A 13 15.97 -12.62 5.15
C ILE A 13 17.14 -11.98 5.92
N ASN A 14 17.76 -12.72 6.85
CA ASN A 14 18.88 -12.23 7.65
C ASN A 14 20.18 -12.05 6.84
N SER A 15 20.27 -12.66 5.65
CA SER A 15 21.41 -12.50 4.74
C SER A 15 21.33 -11.22 3.91
N ILE A 16 20.16 -10.59 3.81
CA ILE A 16 19.96 -9.35 3.05
C ILE A 16 20.60 -8.19 3.81
N LYS A 17 21.81 -7.79 3.41
CA LYS A 17 22.57 -6.68 3.99
C LYS A 17 23.19 -5.83 2.90
N ALA A 18 23.25 -4.52 3.12
CA ALA A 18 24.06 -3.65 2.28
C ALA A 18 25.55 -3.99 2.44
N LEU A 19 26.33 -3.84 1.36
CA LEU A 19 27.77 -4.13 1.37
C LEU A 19 28.54 -3.34 2.45
N ASN A 20 28.16 -2.07 2.64
CA ASN A 20 28.70 -1.15 3.64
C ASN A 20 30.24 -1.14 3.73
N SER A 21 30.90 -0.71 2.66
CA SER A 21 32.36 -0.57 2.59
C SER A 21 32.77 0.90 2.52
N ASN A 22 34.07 1.20 2.67
CA ASN A 22 34.58 2.57 2.52
C ASN A 22 34.26 3.19 1.14
N LYS A 23 34.22 2.38 0.08
CA LYS A 23 33.86 2.82 -1.28
C LYS A 23 32.34 2.90 -1.49
N PHE A 24 31.56 2.08 -0.78
CA PHE A 24 30.11 1.98 -0.88
C PHE A 24 29.45 2.00 0.51
N PRO A 25 29.46 3.14 1.21
CA PRO A 25 28.96 3.22 2.58
C PRO A 25 27.43 3.15 2.61
N ALA A 26 26.88 2.41 3.58
CA ALA A 26 25.44 2.36 3.83
C ALA A 26 25.03 3.56 4.72
N LYS A 27 24.37 4.56 4.13
CA LYS A 27 23.91 5.76 4.84
C LYS A 27 22.47 5.57 5.34
N VAL A 28 22.32 5.01 6.54
CA VAL A 28 21.01 4.76 7.15
C VAL A 28 20.48 6.05 7.81
N PRO A 29 19.26 6.53 7.48
CA PRO A 29 18.64 7.65 8.19
C PRO A 29 18.38 7.30 9.66
N LEU A 30 18.90 8.11 10.59
CA LEU A 30 18.71 7.91 12.03
C LEU A 30 17.59 8.77 12.63
N LYS A 31 17.21 9.85 11.93
CA LYS A 31 16.09 10.70 12.31
C LYS A 31 14.88 10.32 11.47
N ILE A 32 13.78 10.00 12.13
CA ILE A 32 12.52 9.63 11.49
C ILE A 32 11.55 10.81 11.63
N ASP A 33 11.17 11.42 10.50
CA ASP A 33 10.21 12.53 10.49
C ASP A 33 8.75 12.03 10.44
N HIS A 34 8.49 10.88 9.79
CA HIS A 34 7.16 10.29 9.67
C HIS A 34 7.19 8.77 9.90
N ASN A 35 6.26 8.27 10.72
CA ASN A 35 6.02 6.84 10.92
C ASN A 35 4.78 6.41 10.14
N LEU A 36 4.97 5.54 9.15
CA LEU A 36 3.89 5.05 8.28
C LEU A 36 3.75 3.54 8.43
N LEU A 37 2.50 3.08 8.49
CA LEU A 37 2.14 1.67 8.44
C LEU A 37 1.26 1.44 7.22
N PHE A 38 1.69 0.55 6.33
CA PHE A 38 0.94 0.21 5.12
C PHE A 38 0.38 -1.21 5.22
N THR A 39 -0.94 -1.32 5.23
CA THR A 39 -1.62 -2.59 4.99
C THR A 39 -1.83 -2.74 3.49
N VAL A 40 -1.27 -3.81 2.92
CA VAL A 40 -1.39 -4.11 1.50
C VAL A 40 -2.26 -5.36 1.36
N GLY A 41 -3.33 -5.26 0.59
CA GLY A 41 -4.27 -6.37 0.47
C GLY A 41 -5.20 -6.26 -0.72
N LEU A 42 -5.94 -7.35 -0.94
CA LEU A 42 -7.02 -7.40 -1.91
C LEU A 42 -8.34 -6.95 -1.26
N GLY A 43 -9.22 -6.39 -2.07
CA GLY A 43 -10.57 -6.01 -1.70
C GLY A 43 -11.58 -6.34 -2.80
N ILE A 44 -12.86 -6.14 -2.53
CA ILE A 44 -13.95 -6.35 -3.47
C ILE A 44 -14.79 -5.08 -3.52
N ASN A 45 -14.78 -4.41 -4.67
CA ASN A 45 -15.58 -3.21 -4.90
C ASN A 45 -16.72 -3.50 -5.88
N SER A 46 -17.81 -2.74 -5.77
CA SER A 46 -18.91 -2.80 -6.74
C SER A 46 -18.42 -2.39 -8.14
N CYS A 47 -18.89 -3.13 -9.15
CA CYS A 47 -18.64 -2.88 -10.56
C CYS A 47 -19.86 -3.32 -11.38
N PRO A 48 -20.85 -2.43 -11.62
CA PRO A 48 -22.07 -2.78 -12.35
C PRO A 48 -21.83 -3.33 -13.76
N SER A 49 -20.75 -2.91 -14.42
CA SER A 49 -20.37 -3.40 -15.75
C SER A 49 -19.71 -4.79 -15.73
N CYS A 50 -19.25 -5.25 -14.57
CA CYS A 50 -18.53 -6.51 -14.42
C CYS A 50 -19.50 -7.70 -14.31
N LYS A 51 -20.09 -8.12 -15.44
CA LYS A 51 -21.05 -9.25 -15.48
C LYS A 51 -20.46 -10.56 -14.96
N ALA A 52 -19.22 -10.89 -15.37
CA ALA A 52 -18.53 -12.12 -14.95
C ALA A 52 -18.26 -12.16 -13.43
N GLY A 53 -18.15 -10.99 -12.78
CA GLY A 53 -17.95 -10.86 -11.34
C GLY A 53 -19.25 -10.65 -10.55
N ASN A 54 -20.42 -10.93 -11.15
CA ASN A 54 -21.73 -10.68 -10.56
C ASN A 54 -21.88 -9.25 -10.00
N GLY A 55 -21.49 -8.25 -10.79
CA GLY A 55 -21.54 -6.85 -10.38
C GLY A 55 -20.43 -6.43 -9.40
N SER A 56 -19.39 -7.26 -9.22
CA SER A 56 -18.25 -7.00 -8.34
C SER A 56 -16.92 -7.11 -9.09
N ARG A 57 -15.88 -6.48 -8.56
CA ARG A 57 -14.50 -6.60 -9.04
C ARG A 57 -13.51 -6.74 -7.89
N VAL A 58 -12.51 -7.59 -8.07
CA VAL A 58 -11.36 -7.64 -7.16
C VAL A 58 -10.50 -6.41 -7.41
N VAL A 59 -10.06 -5.77 -6.33
CA VAL A 59 -9.15 -4.62 -6.33
C VAL A 59 -7.97 -4.88 -5.40
N ALA A 60 -6.89 -4.13 -5.60
CA ALA A 60 -5.82 -4.02 -4.62
C ALA A 60 -5.94 -2.68 -3.89
N SER A 61 -5.58 -2.65 -2.61
CA SER A 61 -5.59 -1.44 -1.80
C SER A 61 -4.37 -1.36 -0.90
N VAL A 62 -3.98 -0.12 -0.59
CA VAL A 62 -3.02 0.20 0.47
C VAL A 62 -3.75 1.07 1.49
N ASN A 63 -3.73 0.68 2.76
CA ASN A 63 -4.47 1.37 3.84
C ASN A 63 -5.95 1.60 3.50
N ASN A 64 -6.59 0.61 2.90
CA ASN A 64 -7.99 0.64 2.46
C ASN A 64 -8.32 1.67 1.35
N VAL A 65 -7.30 2.12 0.60
CA VAL A 65 -7.44 2.98 -0.57
C VAL A 65 -7.00 2.23 -1.84
N THR A 66 -7.92 2.06 -2.79
CA THR A 66 -7.61 1.59 -4.14
C THR A 66 -7.25 2.77 -5.02
N PHE A 67 -6.01 2.78 -5.53
CA PHE A 67 -5.51 3.84 -6.39
C PHE A 67 -6.27 3.86 -7.72
N VAL A 68 -6.82 5.03 -8.04
CA VAL A 68 -7.39 5.30 -9.37
C VAL A 68 -6.33 6.02 -10.19
N MET A 69 -5.97 5.46 -11.35
CA MET A 69 -5.00 6.08 -12.24
C MET A 69 -5.60 7.34 -12.88
N PRO A 70 -5.04 8.54 -12.63
CA PRO A 70 -5.52 9.75 -13.25
C PRO A 70 -5.11 9.82 -14.73
N THR A 71 -5.83 10.61 -15.53
CA THR A 71 -5.46 10.88 -16.93
C THR A 71 -4.38 11.97 -17.07
N THR A 72 -4.19 12.78 -16.03
CA THR A 72 -3.08 13.75 -15.94
C THR A 72 -2.02 13.21 -14.99
N ALA A 73 -0.75 13.26 -15.37
CA ALA A 73 0.35 12.82 -14.52
C ALA A 73 0.38 13.60 -13.19
N LEU A 74 0.66 12.90 -12.08
CA LEU A 74 0.72 13.52 -10.74
C LEU A 74 1.76 14.64 -10.66
N LEU A 75 2.94 14.43 -11.27
CA LEU A 75 3.99 15.44 -11.35
C LEU A 75 3.53 16.68 -12.12
N GLN A 76 2.86 16.49 -13.26
CA GLN A 76 2.30 17.60 -14.04
C GLN A 76 1.25 18.37 -13.24
N ALA A 77 0.35 17.65 -12.57
CA ALA A 77 -0.69 18.27 -11.75
C ALA A 77 -0.11 19.06 -10.58
N HIS A 78 0.92 18.54 -9.92
CA HIS A 78 1.65 19.24 -8.88
C HIS A 78 2.36 20.50 -9.41
N PHE A 79 3.13 20.37 -10.50
CA PHE A 79 3.94 21.46 -11.04
C PHE A 79 3.10 22.63 -11.56
N PHE A 80 1.98 22.35 -12.23
CA PHE A 80 1.07 23.36 -12.78
C PHE A 80 -0.10 23.72 -11.85
N ASN A 81 -0.09 23.27 -10.59
CA ASN A 81 -1.17 23.49 -9.62
C ASN A 81 -2.57 23.13 -10.16
N LYS A 82 -2.67 22.01 -10.90
CA LYS A 82 -3.94 21.56 -11.49
C LYS A 82 -4.80 20.90 -10.42
N SER A 83 -5.93 21.54 -10.08
CA SER A 83 -6.91 21.01 -9.13
C SER A 83 -7.65 19.78 -9.67
N GLY A 84 -8.13 18.93 -8.76
CA GLY A 84 -9.01 17.80 -9.09
C GLY A 84 -8.33 16.56 -9.65
N VAL A 85 -6.99 16.53 -9.74
CA VAL A 85 -6.24 15.34 -10.20
C VAL A 85 -5.97 14.36 -9.05
N PHE A 86 -5.64 14.88 -7.87
CA PHE A 86 -5.39 14.09 -6.67
C PHE A 86 -5.80 14.87 -5.42
N THR A 87 -5.91 14.16 -4.30
CA THR A 87 -6.06 14.73 -2.95
C THR A 87 -4.83 14.39 -2.11
N THR A 88 -4.61 15.12 -1.01
CA THR A 88 -3.41 14.96 -0.15
C THR A 88 -3.74 14.30 1.20
N ASP A 89 -4.79 13.49 1.25
CA ASP A 89 -5.36 12.88 2.45
C ASP A 89 -5.11 11.35 2.50
N PHE A 90 -4.07 10.85 1.83
CA PHE A 90 -3.74 9.42 1.96
C PHE A 90 -3.41 9.09 3.42
N PRO A 91 -4.00 8.02 3.98
CA PRO A 91 -3.80 7.70 5.39
C PRO A 91 -2.41 7.08 5.61
N GLY A 92 -1.62 7.67 6.51
CA GLY A 92 -0.30 7.14 6.87
C GLY A 92 -0.33 5.83 7.67
N ASN A 93 -1.50 5.46 8.20
CA ASN A 93 -1.76 4.21 8.92
C ASN A 93 -3.08 3.60 8.43
N PRO A 94 -3.31 2.29 8.58
CA PRO A 94 -4.59 1.69 8.24
C PRO A 94 -5.73 2.37 9.04
N PRO A 95 -6.83 2.80 8.38
CA PRO A 95 -7.95 3.45 9.07
C PRO A 95 -8.65 2.56 10.12
N THR A 96 -8.48 1.26 10.01
CA THR A 96 -9.05 0.28 10.95
C THR A 96 -8.02 -0.81 11.20
N ALA A 97 -7.70 -1.01 12.48
CA ALA A 97 -6.78 -2.06 12.89
C ALA A 97 -7.48 -3.43 12.96
N PHE A 98 -6.76 -4.48 12.55
CA PHE A 98 -7.22 -5.86 12.63
C PHE A 98 -6.02 -6.80 12.73
N ASN A 99 -6.25 -8.11 12.82
CA ASN A 99 -5.19 -9.11 12.71
C ASN A 99 -4.71 -9.22 11.26
N TYR A 100 -3.74 -8.37 10.87
CA TYR A 100 -3.29 -8.22 9.49
C TYR A 100 -2.72 -9.49 8.84
N SER A 101 -2.20 -10.41 9.65
CA SER A 101 -1.62 -11.69 9.22
C SER A 101 -2.49 -12.90 9.59
N GLY A 102 -3.65 -12.66 10.19
CA GLY A 102 -4.62 -13.70 10.55
C GLY A 102 -5.76 -13.80 9.53
N GLY A 103 -6.77 -14.61 9.86
CA GLY A 103 -8.00 -14.64 9.09
C GLY A 103 -8.75 -13.30 9.19
N PRO A 104 -9.43 -12.86 8.12
CA PRO A 104 -10.25 -11.65 8.18
C PRO A 104 -11.37 -11.82 9.23
N PRO A 105 -11.78 -10.74 9.92
CA PRO A 105 -12.94 -10.79 10.81
C PRO A 105 -14.16 -11.27 10.02
N ALA A 106 -14.98 -12.15 10.62
CA ALA A 106 -16.09 -12.84 9.93
C ALA A 106 -17.09 -11.89 9.22
N ASN A 107 -17.19 -10.64 9.68
CA ASN A 107 -18.09 -9.62 9.14
C ASN A 107 -17.36 -8.38 8.61
N ALA A 108 -16.06 -8.47 8.34
CA ALA A 108 -15.32 -7.34 7.80
C ALA A 108 -15.74 -7.06 6.36
N SER A 109 -16.06 -5.79 6.06
CA SER A 109 -16.17 -5.34 4.67
C SER A 109 -14.83 -5.48 3.99
N LEU A 110 -14.80 -6.15 2.83
CA LEU A 110 -13.64 -6.21 1.94
C LEU A 110 -13.61 -5.04 0.95
N ALA A 111 -14.59 -4.13 1.04
CA ALA A 111 -14.65 -2.96 0.17
C ALA A 111 -13.63 -1.91 0.61
N SER A 112 -13.02 -1.28 -0.38
CA SER A 112 -12.05 -0.21 -0.19
C SER A 112 -12.51 1.07 -0.88
N THR A 113 -12.00 2.21 -0.40
CA THR A 113 -12.34 3.48 -1.01
C THR A 113 -11.48 3.70 -2.26
N SER A 114 -12.08 4.11 -3.38
CA SER A 114 -11.33 4.38 -4.61
C SER A 114 -10.95 5.85 -4.68
N GLY A 115 -9.71 6.15 -5.09
CA GLY A 115 -9.29 7.53 -5.36
C GLY A 115 -7.80 7.67 -5.62
N THR A 116 -7.41 8.85 -6.11
CA THR A 116 -6.02 9.25 -6.30
C THR A 116 -5.58 10.09 -5.09
N ARG A 117 -5.24 9.42 -3.98
CA ARG A 117 -4.85 10.09 -2.73
C ARG A 117 -3.35 9.97 -2.50
N LEU A 118 -2.71 11.08 -2.13
CA LEU A 118 -1.28 11.16 -1.86
C LEU A 118 -1.00 11.50 -0.39
N TYR A 119 0.11 11.02 0.14
CA TYR A 119 0.58 11.39 1.48
C TYR A 119 1.51 12.60 1.36
N ARG A 120 1.23 13.67 2.11
CA ARG A 120 2.01 14.90 2.07
C ARG A 120 3.22 14.79 3.02
N LEU A 121 4.42 15.04 2.50
CA LEU A 121 5.67 15.03 3.28
C LEU A 121 6.09 16.45 3.75
N ALA A 122 5.61 17.51 3.10
CA ALA A 122 5.82 18.93 3.44
C ALA A 122 4.74 19.80 2.76
#